data_AF-A0A2W6A8F6-F1
#
_entry.id   AF-A0A2W6A8F6-F1
#
_cell.length_a   1.000
_cell.length_b   1.000
_cell.length_c   1.000
_cell.angle_alpha   90.00
_cell.angle_beta   90.00
_cell.angle_gamma   90.00
#
_symmetry.space_group_name_H-M   'P 1'
#
loop_
_entity.id
_entity.type
_entity.pdbx_description
1 polymer ?
#
loop_
_entity_poly.entity_id
_entity_poly.type
_entity_poly.pdbx_seq_one_letter_code
_entity_poly.pdbx_strand_id
1 'polypeptide(L)'
;MFRKQQAQPKAAAPTRFAMSTYVGDEIQAYATIRDLALAEAEKVTTPLNLERARIANDFVENCLKPARAPYGAQHLPEGDATRERQRCEAVKVRIALLHAHMDAMSRDHVRAA
;
A
#
# COMPACT_ATOMS: atom_id res chain seq x y z
N MET A 1 -50.88 31.11 -17.34
CA MET A 1 -49.44 30.84 -17.50
C MET A 1 -49.05 29.72 -16.55
N PHE A 2 -48.83 28.49 -17.04
CA PHE A 2 -48.41 27.36 -16.21
C PHE A 2 -46.91 27.12 -16.38
N ARG A 3 -46.14 27.31 -15.29
CA ARG A 3 -44.69 27.10 -15.24
C ARG A 3 -44.43 25.61 -15.02
N LYS A 4 -43.97 24.89 -16.06
CA LYS A 4 -43.52 23.49 -15.95
C LYS A 4 -42.31 23.45 -15.01
N GLN A 5 -42.43 22.78 -13.87
CA GLN A 5 -41.28 22.40 -13.05
C GLN A 5 -40.52 21.31 -13.81
N GLN A 6 -39.30 21.62 -14.25
CA GLN A 6 -38.36 20.61 -14.74
C GLN A 6 -37.80 19.86 -13.53
N ALA A 7 -38.08 18.56 -13.44
CA ALA A 7 -37.46 17.68 -12.46
C ALA A 7 -35.96 17.60 -12.75
N GLN A 8 -35.13 17.92 -11.77
CA GLN A 8 -33.68 17.67 -11.84
C GLN A 8 -33.43 16.15 -11.89
N PRO A 9 -32.50 15.68 -12.75
CA PRO A 9 -32.12 14.27 -12.75
C PRO A 9 -31.49 13.93 -11.40
N LYS A 10 -32.15 13.03 -10.67
CA LYS A 10 -31.64 12.47 -9.41
C LYS A 10 -30.32 11.76 -9.74
N ALA A 11 -29.19 12.30 -9.27
CA ALA A 11 -27.89 11.68 -9.46
C ALA A 11 -27.98 10.21 -9.00
N ALA A 12 -27.68 9.28 -9.91
CA ALA A 12 -27.71 7.86 -9.60
C ALA A 12 -26.71 7.60 -8.47
N ALA A 13 -27.20 7.03 -7.37
CA ALA A 13 -26.35 6.62 -6.27
C ALA A 13 -25.27 5.66 -6.84
N PRO A 14 -23.98 5.86 -6.50
CA PRO A 14 -22.93 5.00 -7.00
C PRO A 14 -23.26 3.55 -6.65
N THR A 15 -23.34 2.70 -7.67
CA THR A 15 -23.61 1.28 -7.53
C THR A 15 -22.55 0.67 -6.64
N ARG A 16 -22.96 -0.11 -5.63
CA ARG A 16 -22.08 -0.77 -4.63
C ARG A 16 -20.88 -1.50 -5.25
N PHE A 17 -21.01 -1.99 -6.48
CA PHE A 17 -19.96 -2.64 -7.26
C PHE A 17 -18.85 -1.68 -7.75
N ALA A 18 -19.19 -0.45 -8.14
CA ALA A 18 -18.20 0.54 -8.60
C ALA A 18 -17.32 1.06 -7.45
N MET A 19 -17.88 1.14 -6.24
CA MET A 19 -17.12 1.48 -5.02
C MET A 19 -16.16 0.35 -4.61
N SER A 20 -16.53 -0.91 -4.87
CA SER A 20 -15.70 -2.07 -4.55
C SER A 20 -14.47 -2.17 -5.46
N THR A 21 -14.59 -1.82 -6.74
CA THR A 21 -13.45 -1.80 -7.67
C THR A 21 -12.49 -0.65 -7.35
N TYR A 22 -13.03 0.54 -7.04
CA TYR A 22 -12.24 1.71 -6.67
C TYR A 22 -11.29 1.44 -5.49
N VAL A 23 -11.78 0.81 -4.42
CA VAL A 23 -10.95 0.51 -3.23
C VAL A 23 -9.87 -0.53 -3.55
N GLY A 24 -10.20 -1.53 -4.38
CA GLY A 24 -9.21 -2.52 -4.83
C GLY A 24 -8.08 -1.87 -5.63
N ASP A 25 -8.43 -0.98 -6.57
CA ASP A 25 -7.48 -0.23 -7.40
C ASP A 25 -6.60 0.69 -6.54
N GLU A 26 -7.18 1.34 -5.53
CA GLU A 26 -6.46 2.20 -4.58
C GLU A 26 -5.44 1.40 -3.74
N ILE A 27 -5.83 0.25 -3.19
CA ILE A 27 -4.90 -0.64 -2.46
C ILE A 27 -3.78 -1.12 -3.39
N GLN A 28 -4.10 -1.46 -4.64
CA GLN A 28 -3.12 -1.87 -5.64
C GLN A 28 -2.14 -0.75 -6.00
N ALA A 29 -2.60 0.50 -6.06
CA ALA A 29 -1.74 1.65 -6.27
C ALA A 29 -0.73 1.81 -5.12
N TYR A 30 -1.18 1.66 -3.86
CA TYR A 30 -0.27 1.68 -2.71
C TYR A 30 0.72 0.52 -2.70
N ALA A 31 0.30 -0.69 -3.10
CA ALA A 31 1.20 -1.83 -3.27
C ALA A 31 2.28 -1.53 -4.32
N THR A 32 1.93 -0.86 -5.41
CA THR A 32 2.89 -0.42 -6.45
C THR A 32 3.88 0.62 -5.90
N ILE A 33 3.42 1.57 -5.10
CA ILE A 33 4.30 2.57 -4.44
C ILE A 33 5.30 1.89 -3.50
N ARG A 34 4.85 0.90 -2.72
CA ARG A 34 5.75 0.09 -1.88
C ARG A 34 6.81 -0.61 -2.72
N ASP A 35 6.41 -1.24 -3.82
CA ASP A 35 7.33 -1.98 -4.69
C ASP A 35 8.40 -1.04 -5.29
N LEU A 36 8.01 0.16 -5.70
CA LEU A 36 8.95 1.20 -6.16
C LEU A 36 9.90 1.67 -5.05
N ALA A 37 9.38 1.88 -3.83
CA ALA A 37 10.20 2.29 -2.69
C ALA A 37 11.22 1.20 -2.30
N LEU A 38 10.82 -0.08 -2.36
CA LEU A 38 11.73 -1.20 -2.13
C LEU A 38 12.81 -1.26 -3.21
N ALA A 39 12.44 -1.16 -4.49
CA ALA A 39 13.40 -1.15 -5.59
C ALA A 39 14.42 0.01 -5.47
N GLU A 40 13.98 1.17 -5.03
CA GLU A 40 14.86 2.31 -4.75
C GLU A 40 15.83 2.02 -3.59
N ALA A 41 15.36 1.39 -2.52
CA ALA A 41 16.21 0.99 -1.38
C ALA A 41 17.21 -0.13 -1.73
N GLU A 42 16.84 -1.04 -2.63
CA GLU A 42 17.74 -2.06 -3.16
C GLU A 42 18.82 -1.48 -4.07
N LYS A 43 18.48 -0.46 -4.86
CA LYS A 43 19.43 0.22 -5.74
C LYS A 43 20.38 1.14 -4.95
N VAL A 44 19.84 1.88 -3.99
CA VAL A 44 20.57 2.86 -3.17
C VAL A 44 20.21 2.65 -1.71
N THR A 45 20.97 1.78 -1.05
CA THR A 45 20.73 1.37 0.33
C THR A 45 21.19 2.47 1.30
N THR A 46 20.23 3.31 1.68
CA THR A 46 20.41 4.38 2.68
C THR A 46 19.34 4.24 3.76
N PRO A 47 19.58 4.76 4.98
CA PRO A 47 18.57 4.73 6.04
C PRO A 47 17.23 5.35 5.61
N LEU A 48 17.27 6.45 4.85
CA LEU A 48 16.08 7.13 4.33
C LEU A 48 15.28 6.24 3.38
N ASN A 49 15.93 5.57 2.41
CA ASN A 49 15.22 4.73 1.45
C ASN A 49 14.65 3.48 2.11
N LEU A 50 15.36 2.90 3.08
CA LEU A 50 14.85 1.76 3.87
C LEU A 50 13.64 2.15 4.70
N GLU A 51 13.65 3.34 5.31
CA GLU A 51 12.51 3.86 6.07
C GLU A 51 11.30 4.15 5.17
N ARG A 52 11.52 4.71 3.96
CA ARG A 52 10.45 4.90 2.96
C ARG A 52 9.81 3.57 2.56
N ALA A 53 10.62 2.55 2.27
CA ALA A 53 10.12 1.21 1.94
C ALA A 53 9.34 0.60 3.11
N ARG A 54 9.82 0.77 4.36
CA ARG A 54 9.14 0.31 5.58
C ARG A 54 7.77 0.96 5.73
N ILE A 55 7.70 2.29 5.68
CA ILE A 55 6.45 3.05 5.84
C ILE A 55 5.44 2.66 4.76
N ALA A 56 5.88 2.56 3.50
CA ALA A 56 5.00 2.15 2.41
C ALA A 56 4.46 0.73 2.62
N ASN A 57 5.30 -0.19 3.09
CA ASN A 57 4.87 -1.56 3.41
C ASN A 57 3.88 -1.62 4.57
N ASP A 58 4.17 -0.91 5.66
CA ASP A 58 3.32 -0.85 6.85
C ASP A 58 1.94 -0.24 6.51
N PHE A 59 1.92 0.74 5.61
CA PHE A 59 0.67 1.31 5.11
C PHE A 59 -0.16 0.27 4.36
N VAL A 60 0.43 -0.43 3.38
CA VAL A 60 -0.25 -1.50 2.63
C VAL A 60 -0.78 -2.57 3.58
N GLU A 61 0.04 -3.06 4.51
CA GLU A 61 -0.38 -4.07 5.47
C GLU A 61 -1.58 -3.62 6.32
N ASN A 62 -1.62 -2.35 6.72
CA ASN A 62 -2.75 -1.79 7.44
C ASN A 62 -4.04 -1.76 6.59
N CYS A 63 -3.94 -1.49 5.28
CA CYS A 63 -5.07 -1.57 4.35
C CYS A 63 -5.64 -2.99 4.18
N LEU A 64 -4.86 -4.04 4.50
CA LEU A 64 -5.27 -5.44 4.39
C LEU A 64 -5.99 -5.97 5.64
N LYS A 65 -6.11 -5.16 6.69
CA LYS A 65 -6.90 -5.51 7.87
C LYS A 65 -8.39 -5.52 7.50
N PRO A 66 -9.18 -6.43 8.09
CA PRO A 66 -10.62 -6.46 7.86
C PRO A 66 -11.25 -5.09 8.12
N ALA A 67 -11.98 -4.59 7.13
CA ALA A 67 -12.64 -3.29 7.25
C ALA A 67 -13.76 -3.36 8.30
N ARG A 68 -13.86 -2.31 9.13
CA ARG A 68 -14.90 -2.18 10.17
C ARG A 68 -16.10 -1.41 9.62
N ALA A 69 -17.24 -1.55 10.28
CA ALA A 69 -18.42 -0.74 9.95
C ALA A 69 -18.09 0.77 10.07
N PRO A 70 -18.60 1.63 9.16
CA PRO A 70 -19.52 1.35 8.05
C PRO A 70 -18.85 0.87 6.75
N TYR A 71 -17.51 0.80 6.72
CA TYR A 71 -16.71 0.52 5.53
C TYR A 71 -16.47 -0.97 5.29
N GLY A 72 -17.29 -1.86 5.84
CA GLY A 72 -17.10 -3.31 5.76
C GLY A 72 -17.11 -3.92 4.35
N ALA A 73 -17.38 -3.13 3.30
CA ALA A 73 -17.24 -3.53 1.90
C ALA A 73 -16.01 -2.94 1.20
N GLN A 74 -15.19 -2.15 1.90
CA GLN A 74 -13.98 -1.49 1.41
C GLN A 74 -12.74 -2.29 1.82
N HIS A 75 -12.64 -3.51 1.30
CA HIS A 75 -11.49 -4.38 1.53
C HIS A 75 -11.20 -5.20 0.27
N LEU A 76 -9.97 -5.69 0.15
CA LEU A 76 -9.67 -6.69 -0.87
C LEU A 76 -10.40 -8.00 -0.59
N PRO A 77 -10.77 -8.77 -1.63
CA PRO A 77 -11.18 -10.16 -1.46
C PRO A 77 -10.14 -10.94 -0.63
N GLU A 78 -10.60 -11.81 0.27
CA GLU A 78 -9.72 -12.43 1.27
C GLU A 78 -8.55 -13.22 0.65
N GLY A 79 -8.76 -13.86 -0.51
CA GLY A 79 -7.71 -14.53 -1.24
C GLY A 79 -6.61 -13.58 -1.72
N ASP A 80 -6.99 -12.38 -2.17
CA ASP A 80 -6.06 -11.35 -2.65
C ASP A 80 -5.36 -10.69 -1.46
N ALA A 81 -6.11 -10.39 -0.40
CA ALA A 81 -5.57 -9.87 0.85
C ALA A 81 -4.53 -10.82 1.48
N THR A 82 -4.78 -12.13 1.43
CA THR A 82 -3.83 -13.15 1.94
C THR A 82 -2.52 -13.13 1.16
N ARG A 83 -2.59 -13.10 -0.18
CA ARG A 83 -1.39 -13.02 -1.01
C ARG A 83 -0.63 -11.74 -0.75
N GLU A 84 -1.32 -10.62 -0.60
CA GLU A 84 -0.68 -9.33 -0.34
C GLU A 84 -0.04 -9.27 1.06
N ARG A 85 -0.64 -9.90 2.09
CA ARG A 85 -0.01 -10.05 3.41
C ARG A 85 1.28 -10.86 3.34
N GLN A 86 1.32 -11.94 2.57
CA GLN A 86 2.54 -12.72 2.35
C GLN A 86 3.63 -11.88 1.66
N ARG A 87 3.25 -11.03 0.70
CA ARG A 87 4.18 -10.07 0.08
C ARG A 87 4.70 -9.06 1.09
N CYS A 88 3.85 -8.53 1.96
CA CYS A 88 4.28 -7.63 3.04
C CYS A 88 5.34 -8.26 3.95
N GLU A 89 5.17 -9.53 4.32
CA GLU A 89 6.18 -10.25 5.11
C GLU A 89 7.49 -10.44 4.35
N ALA A 90 7.42 -10.80 3.07
CA ALA A 90 8.62 -10.90 2.22
C ALA A 90 9.38 -9.56 2.12
N VAL A 91 8.65 -8.44 2.00
CA VAL A 91 9.23 -7.09 1.97
C VAL A 91 9.90 -6.74 3.31
N LYS A 92 9.27 -7.05 4.45
CA LYS A 92 9.89 -6.85 5.79
C LYS A 92 11.21 -7.61 5.91
N VAL A 93 11.23 -8.89 5.50
CA VAL A 93 12.46 -9.70 5.49
C VAL A 93 13.52 -9.06 4.61
N ARG A 94 13.14 -8.60 3.41
CA ARG A 94 14.08 -7.95 2.49
C ARG A 94 14.68 -6.67 3.07
N ILE A 95 13.86 -5.80 3.67
CA ILE A 95 14.32 -4.58 4.34
C ILE A 95 15.28 -4.92 5.49
N ALA A 96 14.98 -5.94 6.29
CA ALA A 96 15.87 -6.37 7.38
C ALA A 96 17.24 -6.85 6.85
N LEU A 97 17.27 -7.59 5.75
CA LEU A 97 18.51 -8.01 5.10
C LEU A 97 19.33 -6.81 4.59
N LEU A 98 18.67 -5.81 4.01
CA LEU A 98 19.34 -4.59 3.54
C LEU A 98 19.91 -3.77 4.71
N HIS A 99 19.19 -3.65 5.83
CA HIS A 99 19.74 -3.05 7.07
C HIS A 99 20.99 -3.79 7.53
N ALA A 100 20.92 -5.11 7.65
CA ALA A 100 22.06 -5.92 8.10
C ALA A 100 23.28 -5.77 7.17
N HIS A 101 23.05 -5.69 5.85
CA HIS A 101 24.11 -5.45 4.87
C HIS A 101 24.74 -4.06 5.02
N MET A 102 23.92 -3.01 5.14
CA MET A 102 24.39 -1.63 5.35
C MET A 102 25.24 -1.52 6.63
N ASP A 103 24.80 -2.14 7.72
CA ASP A 103 25.53 -2.15 8.98
C ASP A 103 26.86 -2.91 8.88
N ALA A 104 26.90 -4.02 8.14
CA ALA A 104 28.13 -4.77 7.89
C ALA A 104 29.15 -3.93 7.10
N MET A 105 28.70 -3.29 6.02
CA MET A 105 29.55 -2.41 5.20
C MET A 105 30.11 -1.24 6.01
N SER A 106 29.30 -0.63 6.89
CA SER A 106 29.74 0.46 7.77
C SER A 106 30.84 0.01 8.74
N ARG A 107 30.70 -1.16 9.36
CA ARG A 107 31.71 -1.72 10.28
C ARG A 107 33.04 -2.00 9.60
N ASP A 108 33.02 -2.48 8.36
CA ASP A 108 34.24 -2.78 7.61
C ASP A 108 35.02 -1.51 7.24
N HIS A 109 34.33 -0.42 6.90
CA HIS A 109 34.97 0.88 6.67
C HIS A 109 35.66 1.43 7.93
N VAL A 110 35.04 1.25 9.11
CA VAL A 110 35.65 1.66 10.39
C VAL A 110 36.88 0.83 10.74
N ARG A 111 36.93 -0.46 10.35
CA ARG A 111 38.09 -1.34 10.60
C ARG A 111 39.27 -1.13 9.64
N ALA A 112 39.00 -0.57 8.46
CA ALA A 112 40.02 -0.33 7.43
C ALA A 112 40.67 1.06 7.52
N ALA A 113 40.14 1.96 8.37
CA ALA A 113 40.65 3.30 8.64
C ALA A 113 41.49 3.33 9.93
#